data_AF-A0A426Y470-F1
#
_entry.id   AF-A0A426Y470-F1
#
_cell.length_a   1.000
_cell.length_b   1.000
_cell.length_c   1.000
_cell.angle_alpha   90.00
_cell.angle_beta   90.00
_cell.angle_gamma   90.00
#
_symmetry.space_group_name_H-M   'P 1'
#
loop_
_entity.id
_entity.type
_entity.pdbx_description
1 polymer ?
#
loop_
_entity_poly.entity_id
_entity_poly.type
_entity_poly.pdbx_seq_one_letter_code
_entity_poly.pdbx_strand_id
1 'polypeptide(L)'
;MEQLAAIGPLLEQLCKQKEDRMKEFADVQLQIEKISGEIAGTLKIGEQMRTLTVDVEDLSLKKLDEYQSQLKELQKEKVPDHSVAV
;
A
#
# COMPACT_ATOMS: atom_id res chain seq x y z
N MET A 1 17.41 26.89 26.31
CA MET A 1 18.11 26.26 25.16
C MET A 1 17.74 24.79 24.98
N GLU A 2 17.37 24.06 26.04
CA GLU A 2 17.05 22.62 25.98
C GLU A 2 15.93 22.24 25.00
N GLN A 3 14.90 23.07 24.83
CA GLN A 3 13.82 22.78 23.86
C GLN A 3 14.29 22.80 22.40
N LEU A 4 15.30 23.61 22.06
CA LEU A 4 15.83 23.70 20.71
C LEU A 4 16.68 22.46 20.36
N ALA A 5 17.38 21.91 21.36
CA ALA A 5 18.15 20.67 21.22
C ALA A 5 17.27 19.44 20.95
N ALA A 6 16.02 19.46 21.40
CA ALA A 6 15.05 18.37 21.17
C ALA A 6 14.40 18.41 19.77
N ILE A 7 14.49 19.53 19.03
CA ILE A 7 13.83 19.66 17.71
C ILE A 7 14.51 18.76 16.67
N GLY A 8 15.84 18.68 16.66
CA GLY A 8 16.58 17.85 15.70
C GLY A 8 16.17 16.37 15.75
N PRO A 9 16.26 15.70 16.91
CA PRO A 9 15.81 14.31 17.07
C PRO A 9 14.32 14.11 16.73
N LEU A 10 13.46 15.07 17.06
CA LEU A 10 12.03 14.98 16.74
C LEU A 10 11.78 15.03 15.23
N LEU A 11 12.45 15.92 14.50
CA LEU A 11 12.34 16.00 13.05
C LEU A 11 12.85 14.72 12.37
N GLU A 12 13.97 14.17 12.84
CA GLU A 12 14.49 12.88 12.33
C GLU A 12 13.47 11.75 12.52
N GLN A 13 12.86 11.67 13.71
CA GLN A 13 11.80 10.71 13.99
C GLN A 13 10.59 10.90 13.06
N LEU A 14 10.15 12.14 12.83
CA LEU A 14 9.03 12.44 11.93
C LEU A 14 9.35 12.09 10.47
N CYS A 15 10.58 12.34 10.01
CA CYS A 15 11.04 11.94 8.69
C CYS A 15 11.02 10.42 8.52
N LYS A 16 11.50 9.69 9.52
CA LYS A 16 11.47 8.22 9.51
C LYS A 16 10.03 7.68 9.49
N GLN A 17 9.15 8.23 10.32
CA GLN A 17 7.73 7.87 10.31
C GLN A 17 7.07 8.12 8.95
N LYS A 18 7.41 9.24 8.30
CA LYS A 18 6.93 9.55 6.94
C LYS A 18 7.43 8.52 5.92
N GLU A 19 8.71 8.14 5.98
CA GLU A 19 9.28 7.13 5.07
C GLU A 19 8.64 5.76 5.27
N ASP A 20 8.47 5.32 6.52
CA ASP A 20 7.82 4.06 6.86
C ASP A 20 6.36 4.04 6.34
N ARG A 21 5.64 5.15 6.51
CA ARG A 21 4.30 5.32 5.94
C ARG A 21 4.28 5.21 4.43
N MET A 22 5.22 5.83 3.72
CA MET A 22 5.32 5.74 2.26
C MET A 22 5.54 4.30 1.79
N LYS A 23 6.41 3.55 2.47
CA LYS A 23 6.65 2.13 2.14
C LYS A 23 5.38 1.29 2.30
N GLU A 24 4.61 1.54 3.36
CA GLU A 24 3.35 0.84 3.60
C GLU A 24 2.30 1.14 2.52
N PHE A 25 2.17 2.40 2.08
CA PHE A 25 1.31 2.75 0.95
C PHE A 25 1.76 2.06 -0.35
N ALA A 26 3.07 2.10 -0.65
CA ALA A 26 3.62 1.48 -1.85
C ALA A 26 3.32 -0.02 -1.91
N ASP A 27 3.48 -0.71 -0.78
CA ASP A 27 3.20 -2.14 -0.67
C ASP A 27 1.73 -2.46 -0.92
N VAL A 28 0.81 -1.77 -0.25
CA VAL A 28 -0.64 -2.00 -0.42
C VAL A 28 -1.08 -1.72 -1.86
N GLN A 29 -0.61 -0.63 -2.47
CA GLN A 29 -0.91 -0.29 -3.86
C GLN A 29 -0.32 -1.33 -4.84
N LEU A 30 0.86 -1.87 -4.56
CA LEU A 30 1.45 -2.95 -5.36
C LEU A 30 0.61 -4.21 -5.33
N GLN A 31 0.11 -4.58 -4.14
CA GLN A 31 -0.77 -5.72 -4.01
C GLN A 31 -2.10 -5.51 -4.76
N ILE A 32 -2.68 -4.30 -4.69
CA ILE A 32 -3.90 -3.94 -5.42
C ILE A 32 -3.70 -4.08 -6.93
N GLU A 33 -2.64 -3.47 -7.48
CA GLU A 33 -2.34 -3.54 -8.93
C GLU A 33 -2.09 -4.98 -9.37
N LYS A 34 -1.36 -5.74 -8.55
CA LYS A 34 -1.09 -7.15 -8.82
C LYS A 34 -2.38 -7.97 -8.88
N ILE A 35 -3.25 -7.87 -7.88
CA ILE A 35 -4.49 -8.67 -7.87
C ILE A 35 -5.43 -8.19 -8.97
N SER A 36 -5.57 -6.89 -9.18
CA SER A 36 -6.39 -6.33 -10.25
C SER A 36 -5.95 -6.83 -11.63
N GLY A 37 -4.64 -6.85 -11.88
CA GLY A 37 -4.09 -7.34 -13.14
C GLY A 37 -4.21 -8.86 -13.30
N GLU A 38 -4.15 -9.63 -12.21
CA GLU A 38 -4.37 -11.08 -12.20
C GLU A 38 -5.83 -11.39 -12.56
N ILE A 39 -6.78 -10.67 -11.95
CA ILE A 39 -8.22 -10.80 -12.21
C ILE A 39 -8.55 -10.40 -13.65
N ALA A 40 -8.00 -9.29 -14.14
CA ALA A 40 -8.22 -8.83 -15.51
C ALA A 40 -7.55 -9.73 -16.57
N GLY A 41 -6.73 -10.71 -16.15
CA GLY A 41 -5.94 -11.54 -17.06
C GLY A 41 -4.88 -10.76 -17.85
N THR A 42 -4.55 -9.55 -17.39
CA THR A 42 -3.61 -8.63 -18.08
C THR A 42 -2.18 -8.77 -17.56
N LEU A 43 -1.98 -9.38 -16.39
CA LEU A 43 -0.65 -9.66 -15.86
C LEU A 43 -0.04 -10.91 -16.49
N LYS A 44 0.99 -10.72 -17.32
CA LYS A 44 1.92 -11.79 -17.66
C LYS A 44 2.89 -12.00 -16.51
N ILE A 45 3.13 -13.27 -16.17
CA ILE A 45 4.14 -13.70 -15.20
C ILE A 45 5.50 -13.15 -15.68
N GLY A 46 5.95 -12.02 -15.10
CA GLY A 46 7.23 -11.40 -15.42
C GLY A 46 7.24 -9.87 -15.60
N GLU A 47 6.09 -9.21 -15.81
CA GLU A 47 6.03 -7.74 -16.03
C GLU A 47 5.99 -6.90 -14.73
N GLN A 48 6.33 -7.50 -13.59
CA GLN A 48 6.26 -6.86 -12.27
C GLN A 48 7.43 -5.90 -12.03
N MET A 49 7.45 -4.74 -12.71
CA MET A 49 8.20 -3.56 -12.25
C MET A 49 7.61 -2.30 -12.87
N ARG A 50 6.36 -1.97 -12.54
CA ARG A 50 5.94 -0.57 -12.61
C ARG A 50 6.36 0.07 -11.30
N THR A 51 7.21 1.10 -11.36
CA THR A 51 7.48 1.95 -10.21
C THR A 51 6.16 2.61 -9.83
N LEU A 52 5.62 2.25 -8.66
CA LEU A 52 4.42 2.89 -8.15
C LEU A 52 4.81 4.24 -7.56
N THR A 53 4.20 5.30 -8.07
CA THR A 53 4.29 6.62 -7.47
C THR A 53 3.25 6.67 -6.36
N VAL A 54 3.70 6.55 -5.12
CA VAL A 54 2.86 6.81 -3.94
C VAL A 54 2.52 8.29 -3.92
N ASP A 55 1.24 8.60 -3.74
CA ASP A 55 0.83 9.98 -3.50
C ASP A 55 1.39 10.46 -2.15
N VAL A 56 2.32 11.40 -2.21
CA VAL A 56 2.99 11.91 -1.01
C VAL A 56 2.18 13.01 -0.31
N GLU A 57 1.11 13.48 -0.94
CA GLU A 57 0.24 14.55 -0.43
C GLU A 57 -0.76 14.03 0.61
N ASP A 58 -1.27 12.80 0.46
CA ASP A 58 -2.19 12.16 1.41
C ASP A 58 -1.65 10.82 1.96
N LEU A 59 -0.81 10.92 2.99
CA LEU A 59 -0.35 9.77 3.77
C LEU A 59 -1.20 9.52 5.04
N SER A 60 -2.47 9.94 5.03
CA SER A 60 -3.35 9.80 6.19
C SER A 60 -3.73 8.33 6.47
N LEU A 61 -4.00 8.01 7.73
CA LEU A 61 -4.49 6.68 8.11
C LEU A 61 -5.83 6.34 7.45
N LYS A 62 -6.69 7.34 7.24
CA LYS A 62 -7.96 7.18 6.54
C LYS A 62 -7.72 6.69 5.11
N LYS A 63 -6.81 7.35 4.38
CA LYS A 63 -6.49 6.98 3.00
C LYS A 63 -5.90 5.58 2.91
N LEU A 64 -5.07 5.20 3.88
CA LEU A 64 -4.56 3.84 3.93
C LEU A 64 -5.67 2.81 4.16
N ASP A 65 -6.57 3.04 5.11
CA ASP A 65 -7.70 2.15 5.40
C ASP A 65 -8.60 1.94 4.18
N GLU A 66 -8.80 3.00 3.38
CA GLU A 66 -9.49 2.92 2.10
C GLU A 66 -8.79 1.93 1.14
N TYR A 67 -7.47 2.02 0.99
CA TYR A 67 -6.72 1.07 0.16
C TYR A 67 -6.70 -0.35 0.74
N GLN A 68 -6.59 -0.51 2.06
CA GLN A 68 -6.65 -1.82 2.70
C GLN A 68 -8.02 -2.48 2.53
N SER A 69 -9.09 -1.69 2.60
CA SER A 69 -10.45 -2.14 2.32
C SER A 69 -10.60 -2.60 0.87
N GLN A 70 -10.11 -1.81 -0.09
CA GLN A 70 -10.08 -2.20 -1.51
C GLN A 70 -9.30 -3.50 -1.73
N LEU A 71 -8.10 -3.62 -1.15
CA LEU A 71 -7.28 -4.82 -1.24
C LEU A 71 -8.02 -6.06 -0.73
N LYS A 72 -8.73 -5.92 0.40
CA LYS A 72 -9.52 -7.01 0.99
C LYS A 72 -10.68 -7.44 0.09
N GLU A 73 -11.33 -6.50 -0.62
CA GLU A 73 -12.39 -6.84 -1.58
C GLU A 73 -11.82 -7.55 -2.80
N LEU A 74 -10.73 -7.06 -3.37
CA LEU A 74 -10.03 -7.71 -4.49
C LEU A 74 -9.55 -9.11 -4.15
N GLN A 75 -9.02 -9.31 -2.93
CA GLN A 75 -8.62 -10.64 -2.46
C GLN A 75 -9.79 -11.62 -2.41
N LYS A 76 -11.01 -11.17 -2.06
CA LYS A 76 -12.21 -12.01 -2.08
C LYS A 76 -12.63 -12.37 -3.49
N GLU A 77 -12.61 -11.43 -4.42
CA GLU A 77 -12.96 -11.65 -5.83
C GLU A 77 -11.98 -12.62 -6.52
N LYS A 78 -10.69 -12.51 -6.20
CA LYS A 78 -9.65 -13.41 -6.72
C LYS A 78 -9.85 -14.87 -6.28
N VAL A 79 -10.49 -15.13 -5.13
CA VAL A 79 -10.79 -16.51 -4.72
C VAL A 79 -11.99 -16.96 -5.55
N PRO A 80 -11.85 -17.94 -6.46
CA PRO A 80 -12.99 -18.44 -7.20
C PRO A 80 -14.00 -19.02 -6.21
N ASP A 81 -15.25 -18.55 -6.26
CA ASP A 81 -16.40 -19.12 -5.56
C ASP A 81 -16.75 -20.49 -6.19
N HIS A 82 -15.89 -21.48 -5.95
CA HIS A 82 -16.14 -22.87 -6.27
C HIS A 82 -15.67 -23.78 -5.13
N SER A 83 -16.36 -23.65 -4.01
CA SER A 83 -16.76 -24.84 -3.22
C SER A 83 -18.21 -25.17 -3.58
N VAL A 84 -18.42 -25.64 -4.81
CA VAL A 84 -19.52 -26.58 -5.07
C VAL A 84 -18.84 -27.93 -5.25
N ALA A 85 -18.63 -28.62 -4.13
CA ALA A 85 -18.30 -30.03 -4.15
C ALA A 85 -19.61 -30.80 -4.35
N VAL A 86 -19.62 -31.61 -5.42
CA VAL A 86 -20.60 -32.64 -5.77
C VAL A 86 -21.04 -33.47 -4.59
#